data_AF-A0A1Q3D7P0-F1
#
_entry.id   AF-A0A1Q3D7P0-F1
#
_cell.length_a   1.000
_cell.length_b   1.000
_cell.length_c   1.000
_cell.angle_alpha   90.00
_cell.angle_beta   90.00
_cell.angle_gamma   90.00
#
_symmetry.space_group_name_H-M   'P 1'
#
loop_
_entity.id
_entity.type
_entity.pdbx_description
1 polymer ?
#
loop_
_entity_poly.entity_id
_entity_poly.type
_entity_poly.pdbx_seq_one_letter_code
_entity_poly.pdbx_strand_id
1 'polypeptide(L)'
;LNPYTPLDLFPLPISGQVNFETSERVKNMKKLHESIRAKIKKANDAYKRKANKHRRKTEFQQGDLVWVNLRKERFPSNRKSKLAPRADGPFEVLERVGDN
;
A
#
# COMPACT_ATOMS: atom_id res chain seq x y z
N LEU A 1 -9.84 -17.79 50.74
CA LEU A 1 -8.44 -17.98 50.30
C LEU A 1 -7.59 -17.01 51.10
N ASN A 2 -6.75 -17.51 52.01
CA ASN A 2 -5.86 -16.67 52.81
C ASN A 2 -4.60 -16.33 52.00
N PRO A 3 -4.18 -15.06 51.95
CA PRO A 3 -2.92 -14.68 51.31
C PRO A 3 -1.73 -15.21 52.10
N TYR A 4 -0.74 -15.78 51.41
CA TYR A 4 0.45 -16.37 52.03
C TYR A 4 1.57 -15.33 52.22
N THR A 5 1.50 -14.19 51.54
CA THR A 5 2.49 -13.11 51.65
C THR A 5 1.83 -11.73 51.72
N PRO A 6 2.46 -10.73 52.37
CA PRO A 6 1.96 -9.35 52.39
C PRO A 6 1.83 -8.73 50.99
N LEU A 7 2.59 -9.25 50.01
CA LEU A 7 2.52 -8.82 48.61
C LEU A 7 1.21 -9.26 47.93
N ASP A 8 0.55 -10.31 48.43
CA ASP A 8 -0.72 -10.81 47.90
C ASP A 8 -1.93 -9.93 48.29
N LEU A 9 -1.73 -8.96 49.21
CA LEU A 9 -2.76 -8.00 49.61
C LEU A 9 -2.81 -6.77 48.70
N PHE A 10 -1.83 -6.58 47.80
CA PHE A 10 -1.86 -5.44 46.89
C PHE A 10 -3.04 -5.61 45.91
N PRO A 11 -3.94 -4.63 45.80
CA PRO A 11 -4.99 -4.68 44.80
C PRO A 11 -4.32 -4.69 43.43
N LEU A 12 -4.51 -5.77 42.67
CA LEU A 12 -4.12 -5.80 41.26
C LEU A 12 -4.81 -4.61 40.57
N PRO A 13 -4.10 -3.85 39.72
CA PRO A 13 -4.71 -2.74 39.01
C PRO A 13 -5.92 -3.27 38.24
N ILE A 14 -7.10 -2.73 38.55
CA ILE A 14 -8.38 -3.19 38.00
C ILE A 14 -8.27 -3.09 36.48
N SER A 15 -8.19 -4.24 35.83
CA SER A 15 -8.12 -4.40 34.38
C SER A 15 -9.44 -3.94 33.75
N GLY A 16 -9.60 -2.62 33.60
CA GLY A 16 -10.85 -2.01 33.19
C GLY A 16 -10.89 -0.48 33.32
N GLN A 17 -10.03 0.11 34.16
CA GLN A 17 -9.85 1.55 34.16
C GLN A 17 -8.91 1.95 33.02
N VAL A 18 -9.47 2.36 31.87
CA VAL A 18 -8.71 3.10 30.87
C VAL A 18 -8.22 4.39 31.52
N ASN A 19 -6.92 4.45 31.80
CA ASN A 19 -6.32 5.65 32.38
C ASN A 19 -6.65 6.84 31.45
N PHE A 20 -7.24 7.92 31.98
CA PHE A 20 -7.81 9.02 31.19
C PHE A 20 -6.78 9.58 30.19
N GLU A 21 -5.54 9.72 30.64
CA GLU A 21 -4.39 10.13 29.84
C GLU A 21 -4.08 9.16 28.68
N THR A 22 -4.28 7.85 28.90
CA THR A 22 -4.10 6.83 27.85
C THR A 22 -5.18 6.95 26.79
N SER A 23 -6.43 7.21 27.20
CA SER A 23 -7.55 7.41 26.26
C SER A 23 -7.35 8.64 25.38
N GLU A 24 -6.93 9.77 25.97
CA GLU A 24 -6.61 11.01 25.26
C GLU A 24 -5.41 10.84 24.32
N ARG A 25 -4.37 10.12 24.78
CA ARG A 25 -3.21 9.77 23.93
C ARG A 25 -3.60 8.93 22.72
N VAL A 26 -4.48 7.95 22.87
CA VAL A 26 -4.98 7.12 21.75
C VAL A 26 -5.78 7.98 20.76
N LYS A 27 -6.64 8.88 21.23
CA LYS A 27 -7.37 9.83 20.36
C LYS A 27 -6.41 10.71 19.57
N ASN A 28 -5.41 11.29 20.25
CA ASN A 28 -4.39 12.13 19.61
C ASN A 28 -3.58 11.36 18.57
N MET A 29 -3.20 10.12 18.86
CA MET A 29 -2.50 9.25 17.91
C MET A 29 -3.36 8.94 16.68
N LYS A 30 -4.66 8.64 16.85
CA LYS A 30 -5.59 8.44 15.73
C LYS A 30 -5.68 9.69 14.84
N LYS A 31 -5.83 10.87 15.45
CA LYS A 31 -5.87 12.16 14.74
C LYS A 31 -4.57 12.44 13.99
N LEU A 32 -3.43 12.14 14.61
CA LEU A 32 -2.12 12.26 13.97
C LEU A 32 -2.01 11.35 12.74
N HIS A 33 -2.36 10.07 12.86
CA HIS A 33 -2.35 9.13 11.74
C HIS A 33 -3.27 9.57 10.59
N GLU A 34 -4.46 10.08 10.91
CA GLU A 34 -5.35 10.64 9.90
C GLU A 34 -4.72 11.82 9.16
N SER A 35 -4.10 12.74 9.90
CA SER A 35 -3.40 13.89 9.30
C SER A 35 -2.23 13.47 8.41
N ILE A 36 -1.47 12.44 8.82
CA ILE A 36 -0.34 11.90 8.04
C ILE A 36 -0.86 11.22 6.78
N ARG A 37 -1.91 10.40 6.86
CA ARG A 37 -2.53 9.76 5.70
C ARG A 37 -3.00 10.79 4.68
N ALA A 38 -3.63 11.87 5.13
CA ALA A 38 -4.08 12.95 4.26
C ALA A 38 -2.89 13.64 3.55
N LYS A 39 -1.80 13.91 4.27
CA LYS A 39 -0.57 14.50 3.70
C LYS A 39 0.09 13.58 2.67
N ILE A 40 0.21 12.28 2.96
CA ILE A 40 0.75 11.29 2.04
C ILE A 40 -0.09 11.23 0.76
N LYS A 41 -1.43 11.15 0.90
CA LYS A 41 -2.34 11.15 -0.25
C LYS A 41 -2.14 12.40 -1.12
N LYS A 42 -2.11 13.58 -0.50
CA LYS A 42 -1.88 14.85 -1.21
C LYS A 42 -0.55 14.88 -1.95
N ALA A 43 0.53 14.38 -1.32
CA ALA A 43 1.85 14.30 -1.94
C ALA A 43 1.87 13.32 -3.12
N ASN A 44 1.27 12.14 -2.95
CA ASN A 44 1.14 11.12 -4.00
C ASN A 44 0.34 11.65 -5.19
N ASP A 45 -0.76 12.37 -4.94
CA ASP A 45 -1.58 12.96 -6.01
C ASP A 45 -0.83 14.07 -6.77
N ALA A 46 -0.03 14.88 -6.06
CA ALA A 46 0.82 15.88 -6.70
C ALA A 46 1.91 15.22 -7.55
N TYR A 47 2.57 14.17 -7.03
CA TYR A 47 3.56 13.40 -7.77
C TYR A 47 2.96 12.73 -9.00
N LYS A 48 1.80 12.07 -8.85
CA LYS A 48 1.06 11.42 -9.96
C LYS A 48 0.74 12.43 -11.06
N ARG A 49 0.22 13.61 -10.72
CA ARG A 49 -0.06 14.67 -11.71
C ARG A 49 1.19 15.14 -12.45
N LYS A 50 2.31 15.33 -11.74
CA LYS A 50 3.57 15.77 -12.36
C LYS A 50 4.16 14.67 -13.26
N ALA A 51 4.24 13.44 -12.77
CA ALA A 51 4.81 12.30 -13.50
C ALA A 51 3.98 11.90 -14.72
N ASN A 52 2.64 11.99 -14.62
CA ASN A 52 1.73 11.62 -15.69
C ASN A 52 1.35 12.78 -16.62
N LYS A 53 1.91 13.99 -16.42
CA LYS A 53 1.56 15.19 -17.22
C LYS A 53 1.61 14.96 -18.74
N HIS A 54 2.55 14.14 -19.20
CA HIS A 54 2.75 13.84 -20.62
C HIS A 54 2.36 12.41 -21.02
N ARG A 55 1.83 11.61 -20.07
CA ARG A 55 1.38 10.24 -20.36
C ARG A 55 -0.04 10.27 -20.91
N ARG A 56 -0.30 9.49 -21.95
CA ARG A 56 -1.66 9.26 -22.45
C ARG A 56 -2.32 8.19 -21.59
N LYS A 57 -3.59 8.40 -21.24
CA LYS A 57 -4.41 7.37 -20.58
C LYS A 57 -4.76 6.33 -21.63
N THR A 58 -4.29 5.10 -21.45
CA THR A 58 -4.65 3.96 -22.30
C THR A 58 -5.36 2.95 -21.43
N GLU A 59 -6.65 2.77 -21.68
CA GLU A 59 -7.45 1.75 -21.02
C GLU A 59 -7.62 0.59 -21.98
N PHE A 60 -7.32 -0.62 -21.51
CA PHE A 60 -7.52 -1.85 -22.27
C PHE A 60 -8.82 -2.51 -21.81
N GLN A 61 -9.53 -3.11 -22.74
CA GLN A 61 -10.72 -3.91 -22.47
C GLN A 61 -10.41 -5.39 -22.62
N GLN A 62 -11.26 -6.24 -22.03
CA GLN A 62 -11.22 -7.67 -22.27
C GLN A 62 -11.44 -7.95 -23.77
N GLY A 63 -10.64 -8.85 -24.34
CA GLY A 63 -10.66 -9.16 -25.77
C GLY A 63 -9.74 -8.29 -26.64
N ASP A 64 -9.16 -7.21 -26.10
CA ASP A 64 -8.16 -6.43 -26.85
C ASP A 64 -6.88 -7.23 -27.07
N LEU A 65 -6.30 -7.12 -28.26
CA LEU A 65 -4.99 -7.68 -28.57
C LEU A 65 -3.88 -6.67 -28.24
N VAL A 66 -2.99 -7.03 -27.33
CA VAL A 66 -1.91 -6.17 -26.84
C VAL A 66 -0.54 -6.80 -27.01
N TRP A 67 0.47 -5.97 -27.26
CA TRP A 67 1.87 -6.38 -27.31
C TRP A 67 2.56 -6.13 -25.98
N VAL A 68 3.26 -7.12 -25.45
CA VAL A 68 3.95 -7.00 -24.15
C VAL A 68 5.34 -6.41 -24.34
N ASN A 69 5.62 -5.26 -23.71
CA ASN A 69 6.94 -4.63 -23.78
C ASN A 69 7.97 -5.32 -22.88
N LEU A 70 8.95 -5.98 -23.49
CA LEU A 70 10.00 -6.73 -22.81
C LEU A 70 11.12 -5.79 -22.34
N ARG A 71 10.96 -5.21 -21.15
CA ARG A 71 12.04 -4.45 -20.46
C ARG A 71 12.97 -5.39 -19.71
N LYS A 72 14.28 -5.16 -19.81
CA LYS A 72 15.32 -6.00 -19.16
C LYS A 72 15.13 -6.11 -17.64
N GLU A 73 14.77 -5.01 -16.98
CA GLU A 73 14.51 -4.97 -15.52
C GLU A 73 13.37 -5.89 -15.07
N ARG A 74 12.37 -6.13 -15.94
CA ARG A 74 11.18 -6.95 -15.63
C ARG A 74 11.28 -8.36 -16.22
N PHE A 75 11.92 -8.50 -17.38
CA PHE A 75 12.03 -9.73 -18.14
C PHE A 75 13.50 -10.02 -18.51
N PRO A 76 14.37 -10.32 -17.51
CA PRO A 76 15.78 -10.56 -17.75
C PRO A 76 16.02 -11.83 -18.59
N SER A 77 15.15 -12.83 -18.46
CA SER A 77 15.20 -14.08 -19.23
C SER A 77 14.85 -13.88 -20.70
N ASN A 78 13.91 -13.01 -21.02
CA ASN A 78 13.38 -12.86 -22.38
C ASN A 78 14.20 -11.85 -23.20
N ARG A 79 14.84 -10.88 -22.53
CA ARG A 79 15.69 -9.86 -23.16
C ARG A 79 17.17 -10.04 -22.80
N LYS A 80 17.79 -11.07 -23.38
CA LYS A 80 19.21 -11.41 -23.14
C LYS A 80 20.19 -10.62 -24.00
N SER A 81 19.79 -10.13 -25.17
CA SER A 81 20.67 -9.44 -26.12
C SER A 81 20.07 -8.12 -26.63
N LYS A 82 20.92 -7.26 -27.19
CA LYS A 82 20.50 -5.96 -27.74
C LYS A 82 19.62 -6.08 -28.99
N LEU A 83 19.82 -7.14 -29.78
CA LEU A 83 19.10 -7.42 -31.03
C LEU A 83 17.84 -8.27 -30.84
N ALA A 84 17.59 -8.78 -29.63
CA ALA A 84 16.36 -9.50 -29.34
C ALA A 84 15.11 -8.60 -29.53
N PRO A 85 13.96 -9.18 -29.91
CA PRO A 85 12.69 -8.45 -30.01
C PRO A 85 12.39 -7.64 -28.75
N ARG A 86 11.84 -6.44 -28.95
CA ARG A 86 11.49 -5.53 -27.83
C ARG A 86 10.10 -5.77 -27.28
N ALA A 87 9.23 -6.40 -28.06
CA ALA A 87 7.89 -6.76 -27.65
C ALA A 87 7.63 -8.21 -28.03
N ASP A 88 6.79 -8.85 -27.23
CA ASP A 88 6.21 -10.16 -27.52
C ASP A 88 4.78 -9.98 -28.01
N GLY A 89 4.28 -10.98 -28.77
CA GLY A 89 3.15 -10.94 -29.72
C GLY A 89 1.81 -10.36 -29.24
N PRO A 90 0.77 -10.46 -30.08
CA PRO A 90 -0.57 -10.04 -29.68
C PRO A 90 -1.15 -11.07 -28.69
N PHE A 91 -1.32 -10.64 -27.44
CA PHE A 91 -2.02 -11.38 -26.41
C PHE A 91 -3.41 -10.80 -26.20
N GLU A 92 -4.39 -11.67 -25.97
CA GLU A 92 -5.73 -11.25 -25.58
C GLU A 92 -5.76 -10.87 -24.11
N VAL A 93 -6.35 -9.72 -23.79
CA VAL A 93 -6.61 -9.31 -22.41
C VAL A 93 -7.77 -10.13 -21.85
N LEU A 94 -7.50 -10.96 -20.84
CA LEU A 94 -8.51 -11.81 -20.20
C LEU A 94 -9.36 -11.05 -19.17
N GLU A 95 -8.73 -10.23 -18.34
CA GLU A 95 -9.41 -9.46 -17.29
C GLU A 95 -8.63 -8.18 -16.98
N ARG A 96 -9.35 -7.12 -16.61
CA ARG A 96 -8.77 -5.84 -16.17
C ARG A 96 -8.77 -5.74 -14.64
N VAL A 97 -7.58 -5.76 -14.04
CA VAL A 97 -7.38 -5.64 -12.58
C VAL A 97 -7.16 -4.19 -12.11
N GLY A 98 -7.17 -3.21 -13.02
CA GLY A 98 -7.03 -1.78 -12.70
C GLY A 98 -6.81 -0.88 -13.90
N ASP A 99 -6.43 0.37 -13.64
CA ASP A 99 -5.96 1.32 -14.67
C ASP A 99 -4.47 1.09 -14.96
N ASN A 100 -4.05 1.22 -16.22
CA ASN A 100 -2.66 1.10 -16.68
C ASN A 100 -1.80 2.34 -16.35
#